data_AF-A0A8T4KI82-F1
#
_entry.id   AF-A0A8T4KI82-F1
#
_cell.length_a   1.000
_cell.length_b   1.000
_cell.length_c   1.000
_cell.angle_alpha   90.00
_cell.angle_beta   90.00
_cell.angle_gamma   90.00
#
_symmetry.space_group_name_H-M   'P 1'
#
loop_
_entity.id
_entity.type
_entity.pdbx_description
1 polymer ?
#
loop_
_entity_poly.entity_id
_entity_poly.type
_entity_poly.pdbx_seq_one_letter_code
_entity_poly.pdbx_strand_id
1 'polypeptide(L)'
;MMKANELAQYLMGRHKVLDFSNPSLELRREDDFELRQKILSLTQSEAKKLGIGKSSLHYLRKHARSDKPFKVYGKVRGRLVENRI
;
A
#
# COMPACT_ATOMS: atom_id res chain seq x y z
N MET A 1 21.63 5.57 10.45
CA MET A 1 22.82 5.80 11.29
C MET A 1 22.51 6.31 12.72
N MET A 2 21.37 6.96 13.02
CA MET A 2 21.12 7.53 14.37
C MET A 2 20.93 6.50 15.51
N LYS A 3 20.18 5.41 15.29
CA LYS A 3 19.85 4.44 16.35
C LYS A 3 21.01 3.58 16.85
N ALA A 4 21.98 3.29 15.97
CA ALA A 4 23.19 2.57 16.37
C ALA A 4 24.06 3.40 17.34
N ASN A 5 24.07 4.73 17.17
CA ASN A 5 24.78 5.63 18.07
C ASN A 5 24.06 5.75 19.43
N GLU A 6 22.72 5.86 19.44
CA GLU A 6 21.93 5.82 20.69
C GLU A 6 22.20 4.54 21.50
N LEU A 7 22.29 3.39 20.82
CA LEU A 7 22.68 2.11 21.44
C LEU A 7 24.10 2.18 22.03
N ALA A 8 25.08 2.71 21.29
CA ALA A 8 26.45 2.83 21.78
C ALA A 8 26.54 3.72 23.03
N GLN A 9 25.81 4.85 23.06
CA GLN A 9 25.78 5.76 24.21
C GLN A 9 25.08 5.12 25.42
N TYR A 10 24.03 4.33 25.21
CA TYR A 10 23.38 3.55 26.27
C TYR A 10 24.33 2.51 26.87
N LEU A 11 25.05 1.76 26.02
CA LEU A 11 26.03 0.76 26.48
C LEU A 11 27.21 1.39 27.24
N MET A 12 27.62 2.60 26.86
CA MET A 12 28.63 3.39 27.59
C MET A 12 28.09 4.04 28.88
N GLY A 13 26.82 3.82 29.25
CA GLY A 13 26.19 4.38 30.44
C GLY A 13 25.92 5.90 30.37
N ARG A 14 26.12 6.51 29.20
CA ARG A 14 25.92 7.95 28.98
C ARG A 14 24.44 8.30 28.77
N HIS A 15 23.65 7.33 28.32
CA HIS A 15 22.20 7.41 28.26
C HIS A 15 21.59 6.34 29.17
N LYS A 16 20.59 6.73 29.97
CA LYS A 16 19.85 5.81 30.87
C LYS A 16 18.68 5.11 30.20
N VAL A 17 18.25 5.60 29.04
CA VAL A 17 17.07 5.12 28.33
C VAL A 17 17.43 4.94 26.86
N LEU A 18 17.02 3.79 26.33
CA LEU A 18 17.16 3.41 24.95
C LEU A 18 15.77 3.13 24.38
N ASP A 19 15.37 3.88 23.37
CA ASP A 19 14.05 3.76 22.75
C ASP A 19 14.16 3.52 21.25
N PHE A 20 13.78 2.30 20.84
CA PHE A 20 13.71 1.89 19.45
C PHE A 20 12.30 2.03 18.84
N SER A 21 11.30 2.42 19.63
CA SER A 21 9.91 2.50 19.18
C SER A 21 9.66 3.64 18.19
N ASN A 22 10.54 4.64 18.15
CA ASN A 22 10.44 5.80 17.25
C ASN A 22 11.68 5.93 16.35
N PRO A 23 11.55 6.18 15.03
CA PRO A 23 10.30 6.32 14.29
C PRO A 23 9.56 4.99 14.15
N SER A 24 8.27 5.01 14.45
CA SER A 24 7.42 3.86 14.19
C SER A 24 7.44 3.57 12.69
N LEU A 25 7.81 2.35 12.32
CA LEU A 25 7.68 1.88 10.95
C LEU A 25 6.21 1.91 10.55
N GLU A 26 5.81 2.92 9.78
CA GLU A 26 4.56 2.84 9.03
C GLU A 26 4.77 1.84 7.90
N LEU A 27 4.36 0.59 8.14
CA LEU A 27 4.30 -0.45 7.11
C LEU A 27 3.13 -0.17 6.15
N ARG A 28 3.18 0.95 5.42
CA ARG A 28 2.31 1.20 4.28
C ARG A 28 2.96 0.61 3.05
N ARG A 29 2.32 -0.39 2.43
CA ARG A 29 2.66 -0.75 1.05
C ARG A 29 2.16 0.38 0.15
N GLU A 30 3.06 1.20 -0.37
CA GLU A 30 2.72 2.27 -1.32
C GLU A 30 1.94 1.72 -2.52
N ASP A 31 2.32 0.53 -3.00
CA ASP A 31 1.63 -0.22 -4.07
C ASP A 31 0.12 -0.38 -3.84
N ASP A 32 -0.31 -0.56 -2.58
CA ASP A 32 -1.72 -0.75 -2.24
C ASP A 32 -2.50 0.57 -2.35
N PHE A 33 -1.87 1.70 -2.04
CA PHE A 33 -2.51 3.01 -2.14
C PHE A 33 -2.71 3.42 -3.60
N GLU A 34 -1.67 3.32 -4.42
CA GLU A 34 -1.76 3.66 -5.86
C GLU A 34 -2.77 2.79 -6.59
N LEU A 35 -2.77 1.48 -6.31
CA LEU A 35 -3.73 0.55 -6.91
C LEU A 35 -5.18 0.90 -6.52
N ARG A 36 -5.42 1.31 -5.28
CA ARG A 36 -6.75 1.77 -4.82
C ARG A 36 -7.19 3.02 -5.56
N GLN A 37 -6.32 4.03 -5.67
CA GLN A 37 -6.65 5.26 -6.39
C GLN A 37 -6.99 4.98 -7.86
N LYS A 38 -6.21 4.11 -8.51
CA LYS A 38 -6.46 3.70 -9.89
C LYS A 38 -7.81 2.98 -10.06
N ILE A 39 -8.16 2.08 -9.15
CA ILE A 39 -9.47 1.39 -9.16
C ILE A 39 -10.63 2.39 -8.99
N LEU A 40 -10.44 3.42 -8.15
CA LEU A 40 -11.47 4.42 -7.90
C LEU A 40 -11.67 5.35 -9.10
N SER A 41 -10.59 5.78 -9.75
CA SER A 41 -10.61 6.67 -10.91
C SER A 41 -11.11 6.01 -12.20
N LEU A 42 -10.96 4.68 -12.34
CA LEU A 42 -11.35 3.92 -13.53
C LEU A 42 -12.82 4.08 -13.92
N THR A 43 -13.10 4.68 -15.07
CA THR A 43 -14.46 4.70 -15.63
C THR A 43 -14.89 3.30 -16.10
N GLN A 44 -16.19 3.10 -16.30
CA GLN A 44 -16.70 1.83 -16.79
C GLN A 44 -16.23 1.51 -18.22
N SER A 45 -16.01 2.53 -19.06
CA SER A 45 -15.50 2.38 -20.42
C SER A 45 -14.02 1.98 -20.43
N GLU A 46 -13.19 2.64 -19.63
CA GLU A 46 -11.76 2.27 -19.47
C GLU A 46 -11.61 0.87 -18.89
N ALA A 47 -12.38 0.53 -17.86
CA ALA A 47 -12.40 -0.82 -17.31
C ALA A 47 -12.78 -1.86 -18.37
N LYS A 48 -13.76 -1.55 -19.24
CA LYS A 48 -14.14 -2.42 -20.35
C LYS A 48 -13.00 -2.58 -21.37
N LYS A 49 -12.25 -1.51 -21.68
CA LYS A 49 -11.05 -1.58 -22.54
C LYS A 49 -9.96 -2.48 -21.93
N LEU A 50 -9.84 -2.48 -20.60
CA LEU A 50 -8.97 -3.40 -19.85
C LEU A 50 -9.55 -4.82 -19.71
N GLY A 51 -10.72 -5.11 -20.28
CA GLY A 51 -11.39 -6.41 -20.16
C GLY A 51 -11.98 -6.69 -18.78
N ILE A 52 -12.20 -5.67 -17.95
CA ILE A 52 -12.79 -5.75 -16.62
C ILE A 52 -14.31 -5.53 -16.74
N GLY A 53 -15.09 -6.53 -16.34
CA GLY A 53 -16.56 -6.45 -16.35
C GLY A 53 -17.14 -5.51 -15.29
N LYS A 54 -18.41 -5.13 -15.45
CA LYS A 54 -19.13 -4.21 -14.54
C LYS A 54 -19.18 -4.73 -13.10
N SER A 55 -19.52 -6.01 -12.91
CA SER A 55 -19.57 -6.64 -11.58
C SER A 55 -18.20 -6.67 -10.91
N SER A 56 -17.15 -6.99 -11.68
CA SER A 56 -15.77 -6.98 -11.21
C SER A 56 -15.33 -5.57 -10.80
N LEU A 57 -15.59 -4.55 -11.62
CA LEU A 57 -15.26 -3.16 -11.28
C LEU A 57 -16.02 -2.69 -10.03
N HIS A 58 -17.30 -3.05 -9.90
CA HIS A 58 -18.09 -2.73 -8.72
C HIS A 58 -17.50 -3.35 -7.45
N TYR A 59 -17.14 -4.64 -7.49
CA TYR A 59 -16.50 -5.33 -6.37
C TYR A 59 -15.19 -4.65 -5.96
N LEU A 60 -14.32 -4.35 -6.93
CA LEU A 60 -13.03 -3.69 -6.69
C LEU A 60 -13.23 -2.31 -6.05
N ARG A 61 -14.16 -1.49 -6.55
CA ARG A 61 -14.46 -0.17 -5.98
C ARG A 61 -14.99 -0.26 -4.55
N LYS A 62 -15.87 -1.23 -4.27
CA LYS A 62 -16.39 -1.45 -2.92
C LYS A 62 -15.25 -1.71 -1.92
N HIS A 63 -14.23 -2.47 -2.32
CA HIS A 63 -13.13 -2.85 -1.43
C HIS A 63 -12.02 -1.80 -1.40
N ALA A 64 -11.76 -1.11 -2.52
CA ALA A 64 -10.79 -0.02 -2.59
C ALA A 64 -11.17 1.17 -1.68
N ARG A 65 -12.46 1.39 -1.42
CA ARG A 65 -12.97 2.40 -0.47
C ARG A 65 -12.78 2.06 1.01
N SER A 66 -12.49 0.81 1.34
CA SER A 66 -12.30 0.38 2.72
C SER A 66 -10.82 0.27 3.03
N ASP A 67 -10.38 0.67 4.22
CA ASP A 67 -8.98 0.49 4.64
C ASP A 67 -8.58 -0.97 4.86
N LYS A 68 -9.53 -1.90 4.77
CA LYS A 68 -9.28 -3.33 4.90
C LYS A 68 -8.52 -3.88 3.70
N PRO A 69 -7.58 -4.82 3.91
CA PRO A 69 -6.91 -5.51 2.81
C PRO A 69 -7.92 -6.31 1.99
N PHE A 70 -7.71 -6.38 0.68
CA PHE A 70 -8.54 -7.19 -0.22
C PHE A 70 -7.69 -7.81 -1.32
N LYS A 71 -8.15 -8.95 -1.84
CA LYS A 71 -7.45 -9.68 -2.90
C LYS A 71 -7.98 -9.26 -4.26
N VAL A 72 -7.08 -8.87 -5.16
CA VAL A 72 -7.37 -8.70 -6.58
C VAL A 72 -6.96 -9.96 -7.32
N TYR A 73 -7.84 -10.49 -8.17
CA TYR A 73 -7.51 -11.65 -9.00
C TYR A 73 -6.30 -11.33 -9.90
N GLY A 74 -5.32 -12.24 -9.99
CA GLY A 74 -4.04 -11.96 -10.63
C GLY A 74 -4.14 -11.42 -12.06
N LYS A 75 -5.06 -11.96 -12.88
CA LYS A 75 -5.29 -11.45 -14.24
C LYS A 75 -5.81 -10.02 -14.25
N VAL A 76 -6.67 -9.66 -13.30
CA VAL A 76 -7.17 -8.28 -13.14
C VAL A 76 -6.07 -7.36 -12.64
N ARG A 77 -5.24 -7.84 -11.69
CA ARG A 77 -4.10 -7.08 -11.18
C ARG A 77 -3.10 -6.75 -12.30
N GLY A 78 -2.75 -7.71 -13.15
CA GLY A 78 -1.86 -7.45 -14.31
C GLY A 78 -2.42 -6.35 -15.21
N ARG A 79 -3.71 -6.43 -15.56
CA ARG A 79 -4.39 -5.39 -16.36
C ARG A 79 -4.35 -4.01 -15.71
N LEU A 80 -4.47 -3.94 -14.39
CA LEU A 80 -4.43 -2.70 -13.62
C LEU A 80 -3.01 -2.14 -13.44
N VAL A 81 -1.98 -2.97 -13.32
CA VAL A 81 -0.60 -2.52 -13.01
C VAL A 81 0.22 -2.30 -14.28
N GLU A 82 0.06 -3.15 -15.30
CA GLU A 82 0.91 -3.15 -16.50
C GLU A 82 0.45 -2.12 -17.55
N ASN A 83 -0.84 -1.77 -17.58
CA ASN A 83 -1.32 -0.70 -18.45
C ASN A 83 -1.15 0.65 -17.74
N ARG A 84 -0.02 1.32 -17.96
CA ARG A 84 0.08 2.76 -17.71
C ARG A 84 -0.82 3.45 -18.75
N ILE A 85 -1.97 3.94 -18.30
CA ILE A 85 -2.90 4.77 -19.09
C ILE A 85 -2.32 6.18 -19.10
#